data_AF-A0A5D4HDZ3-F1
#
_entry.id   AF-A0A5D4HDZ3-F1
#
_cell.length_a   1.000
_cell.length_b   1.000
_cell.length_c   1.000
_cell.angle_alpha   90.00
_cell.angle_beta   90.00
_cell.angle_gamma   90.00
#
_symmetry.space_group_name_H-M   'P 1'
#
loop_
_entity.id
_entity.type
_entity.pdbx_description
1 polymer ?
#
loop_
_entity_poly.entity_id
_entity_poly.type
_entity_poly.pdbx_seq_one_letter_code
_entity_poly.pdbx_strand_id
1 'polypeptide(L)' 'MASGNAIRGSRVGAGPMGEAERGESAPRARISFWCSNGHETQPSFAHDAQVPDTWDCPRCGFPAGQDKDSPPD' A
#
# COMPACT_ATOMS: atom_id res chain seq x y z
N MET A 1 29.41 21.79 -34.73
CA MET A 1 28.27 21.79 -33.80
C MET A 1 27.93 20.34 -33.51
N ALA A 2 28.44 19.77 -32.42
CA ALA A 2 28.31 18.33 -32.14
C ALA A 2 26.86 18.02 -31.72
N SER A 3 26.17 17.21 -32.51
CA SER A 3 24.90 16.58 -32.15
C SER A 3 25.16 15.55 -31.04
N GLY A 4 25.00 15.98 -29.79
CA GLY A 4 25.11 15.12 -28.63
C GLY A 4 23.95 14.12 -28.57
N ASN A 5 24.23 12.84 -28.79
CA ASN A 5 23.30 11.75 -28.52
C ASN A 5 22.97 11.72 -27.01
N ALA A 6 21.90 12.39 -26.60
CA ALA A 6 21.45 12.38 -25.21
C ALA A 6 20.84 11.02 -24.87
N ILE A 7 21.49 10.28 -23.97
CA ILE A 7 20.93 9.05 -23.38
C ILE A 7 19.70 9.45 -22.56
N ARG A 8 18.52 8.94 -22.95
CA ARG A 8 17.26 9.17 -22.23
C ARG A 8 16.88 7.88 -21.52
N GLY A 9 17.06 7.83 -20.21
CA GLY A 9 16.57 6.75 -19.36
C GLY A 9 15.29 7.17 -18.64
N SER A 10 14.29 6.29 -18.62
CA SER A 10 13.09 6.45 -17.81
C SER A 10 13.32 5.78 -16.44
N ARG A 11 12.94 6.44 -15.35
CA ARG A 11 12.98 5.81 -14.01
C ARG A 11 11.94 4.68 -13.97
N VAL A 12 12.24 3.58 -13.28
CA VAL A 12 11.25 2.54 -12.94
C VAL A 12 10.07 3.21 -12.20
N GLY A 13 8.86 3.08 -12.76
CA GLY A 13 7.65 3.77 -12.27
C GLY A 13 7.28 5.06 -13.01
N ALA A 14 8.09 5.54 -13.96
CA ALA A 14 7.71 6.63 -14.86
C ALA A 14 6.73 6.11 -15.92
N GLY A 15 5.44 6.20 -15.64
CA GLY A 15 4.38 5.99 -16.63
C GLY A 15 4.13 7.24 -17.48
N PRO A 16 3.44 7.10 -18.63
CA PRO A 16 2.92 8.26 -19.34
C PRO A 16 2.07 9.12 -18.40
N MET A 17 2.03 10.43 -18.66
CA MET A 17 1.16 11.35 -17.94
C MET A 17 -0.27 10.81 -18.08
N GLY A 18 -0.79 10.23 -16.99
CA GLY A 18 -2.05 9.48 -17.02
C GLY A 18 -3.19 10.33 -17.56
N GLU A 19 -4.22 9.69 -18.08
CA GLU A 19 -5.45 10.38 -18.49
C GLU A 19 -5.93 11.33 -17.40
N ALA A 20 -6.22 12.58 -17.79
CA ALA A 20 -6.63 13.64 -16.87
C ALA A 20 -7.90 13.27 -16.10
N GLU A 21 -8.75 12.46 -16.73
CA GLU A 21 -9.99 11.93 -16.19
C GLU A 21 -9.71 10.59 -15.49
N ARG A 22 -9.20 10.65 -14.25
CA ARG A 22 -9.20 9.48 -13.38
C ARG A 22 -10.65 9.17 -13.05
N GLY A 23 -11.19 8.07 -13.59
CA GLY A 23 -12.56 7.62 -13.32
C GLY A 23 -12.85 7.44 -11.82
N GLU A 24 -14.08 7.06 -11.49
CA GLU A 24 -14.49 6.89 -10.08
C GLU A 24 -13.58 5.92 -9.33
N SER A 25 -13.30 6.24 -8.06
CA SER A 25 -12.47 5.38 -7.22
C SER A 25 -13.23 4.08 -6.93
N ALA A 26 -12.55 2.95 -7.10
CA ALA A 26 -13.12 1.66 -6.71
C ALA A 26 -13.48 1.66 -5.20
N PRO A 27 -14.59 1.01 -4.81
CA PRO A 27 -15.00 0.92 -3.43
C PRO A 27 -13.95 0.19 -2.59
N ARG A 28 -13.63 0.74 -1.42
CA ARG A 28 -12.56 0.24 -0.54
C ARG A 28 -12.99 0.27 0.93
N ALA A 29 -12.51 -0.71 1.69
CA ALA A 29 -12.70 -0.79 3.13
C ALA A 29 -11.36 -0.56 3.85
N ARG A 30 -11.40 0.15 5.00
CA ARG A 30 -10.25 0.25 5.90
C ARG A 30 -10.42 -0.78 7.00
N ILE A 31 -9.41 -1.63 7.18
CA ILE A 31 -9.42 -2.68 8.19
C ILE A 31 -8.29 -2.38 9.18
N SER A 32 -8.61 -2.38 10.47
CA SER A 32 -7.60 -2.18 11.52
C SER A 32 -6.91 -3.50 11.87
N PHE A 33 -5.58 -3.42 12.04
CA PHE A 33 -4.74 -4.48 12.57
C PHE A 33 -3.90 -3.95 13.72
N TRP A 34 -3.72 -4.75 14.77
CA TRP A 34 -2.94 -4.43 15.96
C TRP A 34 -1.81 -5.44 16.15
N CYS A 35 -0.58 -4.95 16.31
CA CYS A 35 0.57 -5.79 16.64
C CYS A 35 0.78 -5.90 18.15
N SER A 36 1.58 -6.87 18.58
CA SER A 36 1.96 -7.10 19.99
C SER A 36 2.56 -5.86 20.69
N ASN A 37 3.16 -4.93 19.94
CA ASN A 37 3.68 -3.65 20.45
C ASN A 37 2.63 -2.54 20.62
N GLY A 38 1.34 -2.82 20.39
CA GLY A 38 0.25 -1.85 20.54
C GLY A 38 0.08 -0.85 19.39
N HIS A 39 0.75 -1.05 18.25
CA HIS A 39 0.52 -0.21 17.07
C HIS A 39 -0.73 -0.63 16.32
N GLU A 40 -1.61 0.32 16.03
CA GLU A 40 -2.69 0.15 15.05
C GLU A 40 -2.20 0.49 13.64
N THR A 41 -2.60 -0.33 12.66
CA THR A 41 -2.38 -0.12 11.23
C THR A 41 -3.71 -0.25 10.50
N GLN A 42 -4.03 0.69 9.60
CA GLN A 42 -5.30 0.70 8.86
C GLN A 42 -5.06 0.68 7.33
N PRO A 43 -4.60 -0.45 6.75
CA PRO A 43 -4.56 -0.63 5.30
C PRO A 43 -5.96 -0.51 4.67
N SER A 44 -6.00 -0.04 3.42
CA SER A 44 -7.21 -0.02 2.61
C SER A 44 -7.22 -1.20 1.65
N PHE A 45 -8.28 -2.01 1.70
CA PHE A 45 -8.51 -3.12 0.79
C PHE A 45 -9.63 -2.76 -0.19
N ALA A 46 -9.62 -3.37 -1.38
CA ALA A 46 -10.80 -3.34 -2.24
C ALA A 46 -11.98 -4.00 -1.48
N HIS A 47 -13.20 -3.52 -1.74
CA HIS A 47 -14.38 -4.00 -1.03
C HIS A 47 -14.62 -5.52 -1.16
N ASP A 48 -14.21 -6.10 -2.28
CA ASP A 48 -14.34 -7.52 -2.64
C ASP A 48 -13.05 -8.32 -2.43
N ALA A 49 -11.99 -7.69 -1.92
CA ALA A 49 -10.75 -8.40 -1.63
C ALA A 49 -10.90 -9.28 -0.38
N GLN A 50 -10.32 -10.49 -0.45
CA GLN A 50 -10.13 -11.31 0.73
C GLN A 50 -9.13 -10.62 1.66
N VAL A 51 -9.60 -10.25 2.85
CA VAL A 51 -8.76 -9.64 3.88
C VAL A 51 -7.94 -10.75 4.55
N PRO A 52 -6.61 -10.59 4.72
CA PRO A 52 -5.78 -11.56 5.42
C PRO A 52 -6.02 -11.51 6.93
N ASP A 53 -5.72 -12.61 7.62
CA ASP A 53 -5.84 -12.69 9.09
C ASP A 53 -4.74 -11.88 9.79
N THR A 54 -3.56 -11.80 9.17
CA THR A 54 -2.41 -11.07 9.68
C THR A 54 -1.89 -10.02 8.69
N TRP A 55 -1.28 -8.96 9.22
CA TRP A 55 -0.70 -7.86 8.48
C TRP A 55 0.65 -7.45 9.06
N ASP A 56 1.63 -7.12 8.23
CA ASP A 56 2.91 -6.62 8.72
C ASP A 56 2.79 -5.19 9.23
N CYS A 57 3.13 -4.97 10.49
CA CYS A 57 3.12 -3.63 11.07
C CYS A 57 4.20 -2.76 10.41
N PRO A 58 3.87 -1.64 9.75
CA PRO A 58 4.86 -0.80 9.07
C PRO A 58 5.79 -0.05 10.04
N ARG A 59 5.47 -0.06 11.35
CA ARG A 59 6.30 0.58 12.38
C ARG A 59 7.39 -0.34 12.95
N CYS A 60 7.08 -1.61 13.17
CA CYS A 60 7.98 -2.53 13.88
C CYS A 60 8.24 -3.85 13.16
N GLY A 61 7.54 -4.14 12.05
CA GLY A 61 7.69 -5.37 11.28
C GLY A 61 7.11 -6.63 11.93
N PHE A 62 6.49 -6.50 13.11
CA PHE A 62 5.78 -7.60 13.76
C PHE A 62 4.45 -7.89 13.05
N PRO A 63 3.98 -9.14 13.13
CA PRO A 63 2.63 -9.47 12.69
C PRO A 63 1.61 -8.66 13.51
N ALA A 64 0.54 -8.25 12.84
CA ALA A 64 -0.59 -7.56 13.42
C ALA A 64 -1.86 -8.33 13.05
N GLY A 65 -2.78 -8.49 14.00
CA GLY A 65 -4.05 -9.21 13.80
C GLY A 65 -5.23 -8.26 13.87
N GLN A 66 -6.40 -8.70 13.44
CA GLN A 66 -7.62 -7.87 13.46
C GLN A 66 -8.25 -7.71 14.86
N ASP A 67 -7.74 -8.46 15.86
CA ASP A 67 -8.16 -8.29 17.25
C ASP A 67 -7.16 -7.39 17.98
N LYS A 68 -7.67 -6.33 18.61
CA LYS A 68 -6.89 -5.40 19.42
C LYS A 68 -6.45 -6.02 20.75
N ASP A 69 -7.31 -6.83 21.34
CA ASP A 69 -7.10 -7.42 22.67
C ASP A 69 -6.32 -8.74 22.59
N SER A 70 -6.22 -9.33 21.39
CA SER A 70 -5.42 -10.53 21.12
C SER A 70 -4.56 -10.37 19.85
N PRO A 71 -3.52 -9.51 19.89
CA PRO A 71 -2.60 -9.40 18.78
C PRO A 71 -1.73 -10.67 18.65
N PRO A 72 -1.31 -11.04 17.42
CA PRO A 72 -0.37 -12.13 17.20
C PRO A 72 1.01 -11.80 17.78
N ASP A 73 1.69 -12.82 18.31
CA ASP A 73 3.03 -12.74 18.95
C ASP A 73 4.11 -12.19 18.02
#